data_AF-A0A6L7WT94-F1
#
_entry.id   AF-A0A6L7WT94-F1
#
_cell.length_a   1.000
_cell.length_b   1.000
_cell.length_c   1.000
_cell.angle_alpha   90.00
_cell.angle_beta   90.00
_cell.angle_gamma   90.00
#
_symmetry.space_group_name_H-M   'P 1'
#
loop_
_entity.id
_entity.type
_entity.pdbx_description
1 polymer ?
#
loop_
_entity_poly.entity_id
_entity_poly.type
_entity_poly.pdbx_seq_one_letter_code
_entity_poly.pdbx_strand_id
1 'polypeptide(L)'
;MSRQEELDKLSEHALAAWKEIFVLSDTAQGEAEDVPADADEEGEADQAGANGGDPGTGVDARQDGDTSAAGADARPSGLHAKMIAVEHGWDATWYVGSANLTSAAFGGGNVEVMASVTGKKGRKEGASGCGIDRFLHGGFLKLCVPYQRVEPEPEDQRVTDARERLEAAGDALVDADLRVVCVPGDDLWTLTIDGGVAPPADDVEVAAWPVSVGEDQALRLGEPLRWRLPVARLTAFIAFRLRVPVPGVDDIRMTLRLPAEGMPADRMHHVLRGLLDSPEKFLRFLRALLGGIEQLPAALTDEGQGDGAAPWGFGLGGETLLDDLVRTASRAPDRLKPVRRLIDDLRKTEEGRRIVPDDLLAVWTAVEAAVTREPRS
;
A
#
# COMPACT_ATOMS: atom_id res chain seq x y z
N MET A 1 -14.35 -14.07 -5.24
CA MET A 1 -13.82 -13.59 -6.53
C MET A 1 -12.33 -13.86 -6.52
N SER A 2 -11.83 -14.52 -7.56
CA SER A 2 -10.40 -14.78 -7.77
C SER A 2 -10.01 -14.27 -9.16
N ARG A 3 -8.71 -14.25 -9.49
CA ARG A 3 -8.25 -14.03 -10.86
C ARG A 3 -8.62 -15.24 -11.74
N GLN A 4 -8.79 -15.00 -13.03
CA GLN A 4 -9.11 -16.02 -14.03
C GLN A 4 -8.09 -17.16 -13.99
N GLU A 5 -6.80 -16.82 -14.11
CA GLU A 5 -5.67 -17.76 -14.09
C GLU A 5 -5.65 -18.66 -12.84
N GLU A 6 -5.96 -18.10 -11.67
CA GLU A 6 -5.99 -18.86 -10.41
C GLU A 6 -7.14 -19.87 -10.36
N LEU A 7 -8.28 -19.56 -11.00
CA LEU A 7 -9.38 -20.52 -11.13
C LEU A 7 -9.10 -21.59 -12.19
N ASP A 8 -8.40 -21.23 -13.26
CA ASP A 8 -8.03 -22.17 -14.32
C ASP A 8 -7.05 -23.26 -13.84
N LYS A 9 -6.28 -22.98 -12.77
CA LYS A 9 -5.44 -23.97 -12.06
C LYS A 9 -6.26 -25.00 -11.26
N LEU A 10 -7.52 -24.73 -10.92
CA LEU A 10 -8.33 -25.61 -10.07
C LEU A 10 -8.95 -26.76 -10.88
N SER A 11 -8.97 -27.96 -10.31
CA SER A 11 -9.63 -29.12 -10.93
C SER A 11 -11.13 -28.88 -11.19
N GLU A 12 -11.70 -29.48 -12.22
CA GLU A 12 -13.15 -29.41 -12.48
C GLU A 12 -13.98 -29.86 -11.28
N HIS A 13 -13.51 -30.86 -10.55
CA HIS A 13 -14.17 -31.34 -9.34
C HIS A 13 -14.25 -30.26 -8.25
N ALA A 14 -13.20 -29.46 -8.08
CA ALA A 14 -13.18 -28.36 -7.12
C ALA A 14 -14.16 -27.24 -7.51
N LEU A 15 -14.34 -26.98 -8.80
CA LEU A 15 -15.26 -25.97 -9.32
C LEU A 15 -16.73 -26.46 -9.31
N ALA A 16 -16.96 -27.76 -9.48
CA ALA A 16 -18.30 -28.35 -9.55
C ALA A 16 -19.14 -28.18 -8.27
N ALA A 17 -18.51 -27.89 -7.12
CA ALA A 17 -19.20 -27.61 -5.87
C ALA A 17 -19.91 -26.24 -5.86
N TRP A 18 -19.62 -25.36 -6.83
CA TRP A 18 -20.12 -23.99 -6.87
C TRP A 18 -21.22 -23.83 -7.92
N LYS A 19 -22.28 -23.10 -7.57
CA LYS A 19 -23.41 -22.84 -8.48
C LYS A 19 -23.11 -21.73 -9.49
N GLU A 20 -22.40 -20.71 -9.04
CA GLU A 20 -22.01 -19.55 -9.84
C GLU A 20 -20.59 -19.17 -9.43
N ILE A 21 -19.77 -18.86 -10.42
CA ILE A 21 -18.39 -18.43 -10.24
C ILE A 21 -18.21 -17.19 -11.10
N PHE A 22 -17.64 -16.15 -10.52
CA PHE A 22 -17.38 -14.89 -11.20
C PHE A 22 -15.92 -14.49 -11.00
N VAL A 23 -15.36 -13.81 -11.99
CA VAL A 23 -14.06 -13.13 -11.95
C VAL A 23 -14.28 -11.62 -12.13
N LEU A 24 -13.31 -10.81 -11.71
CA LEU A 24 -13.37 -9.37 -11.98
C LEU A 24 -13.24 -9.14 -13.50
N SER A 25 -13.95 -8.16 -14.05
CA SER A 25 -13.75 -7.79 -15.46
C SER A 25 -12.37 -7.16 -15.67
N ASP A 26 -11.81 -7.26 -16.88
CA ASP A 26 -10.50 -6.68 -17.22
C ASP A 26 -10.47 -5.17 -16.97
N THR A 27 -11.58 -4.50 -17.24
CA THR A 27 -11.82 -3.08 -16.92
C THR A 27 -11.76 -2.76 -15.42
N ALA A 28 -12.08 -3.72 -14.55
CA ALA A 28 -11.96 -3.61 -13.10
C ALA A 28 -10.59 -4.09 -12.57
N GLN A 29 -9.85 -4.90 -13.35
CA GLN A 29 -8.51 -5.39 -13.02
C GLN A 29 -7.41 -4.42 -13.45
N GLY A 30 -7.68 -3.52 -14.41
CA GLY A 30 -6.77 -2.46 -14.82
C GLY A 30 -5.77 -2.85 -15.92
N GLU A 31 -5.96 -4.00 -16.56
CA GLU A 31 -5.16 -4.44 -17.70
C GLU A 31 -5.80 -3.90 -18.99
N ALA A 32 -5.20 -2.86 -19.57
CA ALA A 32 -5.49 -2.48 -20.94
C ALA A 32 -4.48 -3.21 -21.83
N GLU A 33 -4.97 -4.00 -22.78
CA GLU A 33 -4.15 -4.53 -23.87
C GLU A 33 -3.51 -3.34 -24.62
N ASP A 34 -2.18 -3.37 -24.77
CA ASP A 34 -1.47 -2.56 -25.76
C ASP A 34 -1.93 -3.02 -27.14
N VAL A 35 -2.94 -2.33 -27.71
CA VAL A 35 -3.26 -2.48 -29.12
C VAL A 35 -2.09 -1.85 -29.90
N PRO A 36 -1.37 -2.60 -30.74
CA PRO A 36 -0.34 -2.00 -31.57
C PRO A 36 -1.01 -1.02 -32.53
N ALA A 37 -0.57 0.23 -32.47
CA ALA A 37 -0.77 1.17 -33.57
C ALA A 37 -0.07 0.59 -34.79
N ASP A 38 -0.86 0.08 -35.74
CA ASP A 38 -0.77 0.39 -37.18
C ASP A 38 -1.41 -0.74 -37.99
N ALA A 39 -2.52 -0.42 -38.63
CA ALA A 39 -2.94 -1.07 -39.86
C ALA A 39 -3.54 0.01 -40.76
N ASP A 40 -2.71 0.49 -41.68
CA ASP A 40 -3.11 1.23 -42.86
C ASP A 40 -4.19 0.45 -43.62
N GLU A 41 -5.37 1.06 -43.82
CA GLU A 41 -6.23 0.71 -44.94
C GLU A 41 -6.55 1.97 -45.75
N GLU A 42 -6.05 1.95 -46.98
CA GLU A 42 -6.26 2.93 -48.03
C GLU A 42 -7.73 2.97 -48.49
N GLY A 43 -8.23 4.18 -48.74
CA GLY A 43 -9.07 4.50 -49.90
C GLY A 43 -10.58 4.33 -49.77
N GLU A 44 -11.31 5.45 -49.79
CA GLU A 44 -12.17 5.79 -50.94
C GLU A 44 -12.67 7.23 -50.85
N ALA A 45 -12.61 7.92 -51.99
CA ALA A 45 -13.05 9.29 -52.20
C ALA A 45 -14.55 9.34 -52.52
N ASP A 46 -15.26 10.35 -52.03
CA ASP A 46 -16.24 11.04 -52.88
C ASP A 46 -16.59 12.47 -52.40
N GLN A 47 -17.03 13.28 -53.35
CA GLN A 47 -16.99 14.74 -53.41
C GLN A 47 -18.22 15.49 -52.84
N ALA A 48 -18.08 16.83 -52.85
CA ALA A 48 -19.08 17.93 -52.81
C ALA A 48 -19.43 18.50 -51.42
N GLY A 49 -19.44 19.81 -51.17
CA GLY A 49 -19.39 20.98 -52.05
C GLY A 49 -19.30 22.29 -51.24
N ALA A 50 -19.04 23.38 -51.95
CA ALA A 50 -18.47 24.64 -51.50
C ALA A 50 -19.42 25.69 -50.87
N ASN A 51 -18.85 26.55 -50.00
CA ASN A 51 -18.99 28.02 -49.86
C ASN A 51 -18.56 28.40 -48.42
N GLY A 52 -17.74 29.39 -48.10
CA GLY A 52 -17.27 30.59 -48.77
C GLY A 52 -17.27 31.73 -47.72
N GLY A 53 -16.11 32.30 -47.40
CA GLY A 53 -16.01 33.50 -46.53
C GLY A 53 -14.72 33.61 -45.69
N ASP A 54 -13.75 34.38 -46.20
CA ASP A 54 -12.62 35.04 -45.50
C ASP A 54 -12.98 36.56 -45.37
N PRO A 55 -12.37 37.46 -44.56
CA PRO A 55 -11.06 37.32 -43.92
C PRO A 55 -10.83 37.90 -42.50
N GLY A 56 -9.70 37.49 -41.91
CA GLY A 56 -8.82 38.42 -41.20
C GLY A 56 -8.47 38.08 -39.74
N THR A 57 -7.28 37.54 -39.52
CA THR A 57 -6.14 38.21 -38.88
C THR A 57 -5.08 37.17 -38.51
N GLY A 58 -3.90 37.28 -39.14
CA GLY A 58 -2.76 36.42 -38.86
C GLY A 58 -2.03 36.81 -37.58
N VAL A 59 -1.58 35.81 -36.84
CA VAL A 59 -0.33 35.87 -36.07
C VAL A 59 0.31 34.48 -36.13
N ASP A 60 1.61 34.47 -36.38
CA ASP A 60 2.44 33.34 -36.77
C ASP A 60 2.47 32.16 -35.79
N ALA A 61 2.46 30.97 -36.39
CA ALA A 61 2.75 29.70 -35.77
C ALA A 61 4.26 29.47 -35.61
N ARG A 62 4.70 29.17 -34.38
CA ARG A 62 5.79 28.22 -34.08
C ARG A 62 5.50 27.57 -32.74
N GLN A 63 4.87 26.39 -32.75
CA GLN A 63 4.76 25.53 -31.59
C GLN A 63 5.50 24.24 -31.94
N ASP A 64 6.78 24.21 -31.53
CA ASP A 64 7.61 23.02 -31.55
C ASP A 64 7.01 22.00 -30.59
N GLY A 65 7.06 20.74 -31.01
CA GLY A 65 6.54 19.60 -30.27
C GLY A 65 7.27 19.38 -28.96
N ASP A 66 6.49 19.17 -27.91
CA ASP A 66 6.92 18.46 -26.71
C ASP A 66 5.72 17.67 -26.20
N THR A 67 5.60 16.43 -26.67
CA THR A 67 4.72 15.43 -26.07
C THR A 67 5.42 14.88 -24.83
N SER A 68 5.46 15.70 -23.77
CA SER A 68 5.88 15.24 -22.46
C SER A 68 4.81 14.31 -21.91
N ALA A 69 5.15 13.02 -21.86
CA ALA A 69 4.46 12.00 -21.10
C ALA A 69 4.28 12.47 -19.64
N ALA A 70 3.08 12.93 -19.31
CA ALA A 70 2.70 13.33 -17.97
C ALA A 70 1.34 12.71 -17.65
N GLY A 71 1.32 11.89 -16.60
CA GLY A 71 0.09 11.37 -16.01
C GLY A 71 -0.40 10.06 -16.60
N ALA A 72 0.45 9.02 -16.62
CA ALA A 72 -0.10 7.67 -16.53
C ALA A 72 -0.78 7.57 -15.16
N ASP A 73 -2.11 7.66 -15.19
CA ASP A 73 -3.02 7.48 -14.08
C ASP A 73 -2.48 6.47 -13.06
N ALA A 74 -2.29 6.91 -11.82
CA ALA A 74 -2.22 6.01 -10.68
C ALA A 74 -3.61 5.37 -10.48
N ARG A 75 -3.95 4.43 -11.36
CA ARG A 75 -5.13 3.57 -11.25
C ARG A 75 -4.87 2.58 -10.12
N PRO A 76 -5.87 2.20 -9.33
CA PRO A 76 -5.69 1.28 -8.20
C PRO A 76 -5.44 -0.14 -8.71
N SER A 77 -4.22 -0.41 -9.19
CA SER A 77 -3.75 -1.77 -9.40
C SER A 77 -3.47 -2.41 -8.04
N GLY A 78 -3.98 -3.63 -7.83
CA GLY A 78 -3.79 -4.39 -6.58
C GLY A 78 -4.92 -4.25 -5.56
N LEU A 79 -6.15 -4.64 -5.93
CA LEU A 79 -7.23 -4.88 -4.96
C LEU A 79 -6.80 -5.97 -3.95
N HIS A 80 -6.22 -5.54 -2.82
CA HIS A 80 -5.62 -6.41 -1.82
C HIS A 80 -6.56 -6.77 -0.67
N ALA A 81 -7.81 -6.31 -0.69
CA ALA A 81 -8.79 -6.58 0.36
C ALA A 81 -9.25 -8.04 0.31
N LYS A 82 -9.07 -8.78 1.41
CA LYS A 82 -9.65 -10.12 1.57
C LYS A 82 -10.91 -10.02 2.41
N MET A 83 -12.02 -10.52 1.85
CA MET A 83 -13.32 -10.46 2.49
C MET A 83 -14.06 -11.79 2.33
N ILE A 84 -14.65 -12.24 3.42
CA ILE A 84 -15.50 -13.45 3.47
C ILE A 84 -16.84 -13.05 4.05
N ALA A 85 -17.93 -13.44 3.41
CA ALA A 85 -19.28 -13.15 3.88
C ALA A 85 -20.05 -14.45 4.08
N VAL A 86 -20.74 -14.56 5.22
CA VAL A 86 -21.55 -15.73 5.56
C VAL A 86 -22.93 -15.27 6.01
N GLU A 87 -23.97 -15.82 5.40
CA GLU A 87 -25.35 -15.64 5.83
C GLU A 87 -25.85 -16.89 6.56
N HIS A 88 -26.45 -16.68 7.73
CA HIS A 88 -27.10 -17.75 8.48
C HIS A 88 -28.42 -17.22 9.07
N GLY A 89 -29.55 -17.76 8.58
CA GLY A 89 -30.87 -17.31 8.96
C GLY A 89 -31.11 -15.84 8.57
N TRP A 90 -31.30 -14.97 9.57
CA TRP A 90 -31.56 -13.54 9.36
C TRP A 90 -30.31 -12.66 9.48
N ASP A 91 -29.16 -13.26 9.76
CA ASP A 91 -27.90 -12.56 10.01
C ASP A 91 -26.93 -12.75 8.85
N ALA A 92 -26.19 -11.69 8.56
CA ALA A 92 -25.06 -11.69 7.66
C ALA A 92 -23.83 -11.24 8.44
N THR A 93 -22.76 -12.03 8.36
CA THR A 93 -21.46 -11.72 8.98
C THR A 93 -20.43 -11.51 7.88
N TRP A 94 -19.79 -10.35 7.92
CA TRP A 94 -18.71 -9.97 7.02
C TRP A 94 -17.40 -10.02 7.79
N TYR A 95 -16.44 -10.76 7.26
CA TYR A 95 -15.06 -10.84 7.73
C TYR A 95 -14.18 -10.08 6.74
N VAL A 96 -13.36 -9.17 7.24
CA VAL A 96 -12.38 -8.42 6.45
C VAL A 96 -11.03 -8.50 7.15
N GLY A 97 -9.96 -8.77 6.42
CA GLY A 97 -8.63 -8.83 7.02
C GLY A 97 -7.55 -9.35 6.08
N SER A 98 -6.52 -9.96 6.68
CA SER A 98 -5.30 -10.37 5.98
C SER A 98 -5.38 -11.76 5.35
N ALA A 99 -6.30 -12.63 5.80
CA ALA A 99 -6.37 -14.02 5.37
C ALA A 99 -6.79 -14.15 3.91
N ASN A 100 -5.88 -14.66 3.08
CA ASN A 100 -6.24 -15.21 1.77
C ASN A 100 -7.00 -16.54 1.94
N LEU A 101 -7.78 -16.94 0.94
CA LEU A 101 -8.45 -18.25 0.91
C LEU A 101 -7.45 -19.38 0.54
N THR A 102 -6.44 -19.60 1.41
CA THR A 102 -5.38 -20.60 1.20
C THR A 102 -5.23 -21.52 2.41
N SER A 103 -4.66 -22.70 2.21
CA SER A 103 -4.37 -23.64 3.31
C SER A 103 -3.44 -23.04 4.37
N ALA A 104 -2.46 -22.20 3.98
CA ALA A 104 -1.56 -21.54 4.92
C ALA A 104 -2.31 -20.62 5.91
N ALA A 105 -3.29 -19.85 5.41
CA ALA A 105 -4.08 -18.94 6.23
C ALA A 105 -5.03 -19.66 7.19
N PHE A 106 -5.61 -20.79 6.79
CA PHE A 106 -6.62 -21.53 7.59
C PHE A 106 -6.07 -22.76 8.33
N GLY A 107 -4.88 -23.23 7.96
CA GLY A 107 -4.20 -24.39 8.53
C GLY A 107 -3.15 -24.04 9.59
N GLY A 108 -2.96 -22.75 9.89
CA GLY A 108 -2.03 -22.28 10.92
C GLY A 108 -0.58 -22.05 10.46
N GLY A 109 -0.34 -22.01 9.15
CA GLY A 109 0.96 -21.62 8.58
C GLY A 109 1.23 -20.11 8.69
N ASN A 110 0.18 -19.30 8.53
CA ASN A 110 0.26 -17.84 8.66
C ASN A 110 -0.33 -17.36 10.00
N VAL A 111 0.16 -16.21 10.48
CA VAL A 111 -0.52 -15.42 11.51
C VAL A 111 -1.43 -14.40 10.82
N GLU A 112 -2.74 -14.63 10.89
CA GLU A 112 -3.75 -13.83 10.22
C GLU A 112 -4.61 -13.03 11.21
N VAL A 113 -5.06 -11.85 10.81
CA VAL A 113 -6.02 -11.03 11.58
C VAL A 113 -7.25 -10.75 10.72
N MET A 114 -8.42 -11.07 11.26
CA MET A 114 -9.72 -10.80 10.64
C MET A 114 -10.59 -10.01 11.61
N ALA A 115 -11.22 -8.95 11.12
CA ALA A 115 -12.28 -8.24 11.81
C ALA A 115 -13.63 -8.71 11.27
N SER A 116 -14.60 -8.95 12.16
CA SER A 116 -15.95 -9.37 11.77
C SER A 116 -17.00 -8.33 12.17
N VAL A 117 -17.94 -8.05 11.27
CA VAL A 117 -19.14 -7.27 11.55
C VAL A 117 -20.37 -8.11 11.21
N THR A 118 -21.25 -8.29 12.19
CA THR A 118 -22.53 -8.99 12.01
C THR A 118 -23.67 -8.00 12.03
N GLY A 119 -24.54 -8.10 11.03
CA GLY A 119 -25.77 -7.32 10.95
C GLY A 119 -26.92 -8.14 10.39
N LYS A 120 -28.11 -7.53 10.34
CA LYS A 120 -29.25 -8.19 9.72
C LYS A 120 -29.10 -8.21 8.20
N LYS A 121 -29.39 -9.34 7.57
CA LYS A 121 -29.42 -9.50 6.10
C LYS A 121 -30.29 -8.43 5.45
N GLY A 122 -31.43 -8.13 6.09
CA GLY A 122 -32.45 -7.23 5.57
C GLY A 122 -33.45 -7.97 4.68
N ARG A 123 -34.62 -7.35 4.45
CA ARG A 123 -35.65 -7.90 3.55
C ARG A 123 -35.29 -7.60 2.10
N LYS A 124 -35.67 -8.48 1.16
CA LYS A 124 -35.45 -8.30 -0.29
C LYS A 124 -35.94 -6.92 -0.79
N GLU A 125 -37.06 -6.44 -0.28
CA GLU A 125 -37.70 -5.17 -0.68
C GLU A 125 -37.34 -3.98 0.25
N GLY A 126 -36.52 -4.18 1.28
CA GLY A 126 -36.19 -3.13 2.24
C GLY A 126 -35.00 -2.25 1.80
N ALA A 127 -34.92 -1.02 2.32
CA ALA A 127 -33.80 -0.11 2.05
C ALA A 127 -32.56 -0.33 2.95
N SER A 128 -32.63 -1.21 3.96
CA SER A 128 -31.58 -1.39 4.97
C SER A 128 -31.27 -2.85 5.25
N GLY A 129 -30.00 -3.15 5.57
CA GLY A 129 -29.46 -4.50 5.77
C GLY A 129 -28.18 -4.75 4.97
N CYS A 130 -27.44 -5.80 5.37
CA CYS A 130 -26.08 -6.10 4.91
C CYS A 130 -25.97 -7.48 4.25
N GLY A 131 -27.03 -7.96 3.59
CA GLY A 131 -27.01 -9.25 2.89
C GLY A 131 -26.04 -9.31 1.71
N ILE A 132 -25.54 -10.52 1.42
CA ILE A 132 -24.65 -10.83 0.30
C ILE A 132 -25.31 -10.46 -1.03
N ASP A 133 -26.55 -10.91 -1.26
CA ASP A 133 -27.30 -10.61 -2.49
C ASP A 133 -27.40 -9.09 -2.72
N ARG A 134 -27.67 -8.33 -1.65
CA ARG A 134 -27.75 -6.88 -1.73
C ARG A 134 -26.40 -6.26 -2.08
N PHE A 135 -25.31 -6.71 -1.47
CA PHE A 135 -23.98 -6.21 -1.77
C PHE A 135 -23.63 -6.45 -3.25
N LEU A 136 -23.86 -7.68 -3.73
CA LEU A 136 -23.62 -8.08 -5.11
C LEU A 136 -24.45 -7.24 -6.10
N HIS A 137 -25.77 -7.15 -5.89
CA HIS A 137 -26.67 -6.39 -6.77
C HIS A 137 -26.61 -4.86 -6.56
N GLY A 138 -25.98 -4.40 -5.47
CA GLY A 138 -25.77 -2.98 -5.16
C GLY A 138 -24.77 -2.27 -6.07
N GLY A 139 -24.17 -2.98 -7.02
CA GLY A 139 -23.25 -2.45 -8.02
C GLY A 139 -21.99 -3.28 -8.17
N PHE A 140 -21.65 -4.14 -7.20
CA PHE A 140 -20.43 -4.93 -7.24
C PHE A 140 -20.40 -5.94 -8.40
N LEU A 141 -21.54 -6.57 -8.73
CA LEU A 141 -21.66 -7.46 -9.89
C LEU A 141 -21.35 -6.77 -11.23
N LYS A 142 -21.44 -5.44 -11.31
CA LYS A 142 -21.09 -4.70 -12.54
C LYS A 142 -19.58 -4.71 -12.81
N LEU A 143 -18.78 -5.05 -11.80
CA LEU A 143 -17.33 -5.20 -11.89
C LEU A 143 -16.92 -6.66 -12.16
N CYS A 144 -17.89 -7.54 -12.36
CA CYS A 144 -17.69 -8.97 -12.43
C CYS A 144 -18.21 -9.51 -13.76
N VAL A 145 -17.54 -10.53 -14.28
CA VAL A 145 -18.03 -11.35 -15.39
C VAL A 145 -18.13 -12.80 -14.95
N PRO A 146 -19.06 -13.60 -15.50
CA PRO A 146 -19.10 -15.03 -15.24
C PRO A 146 -17.75 -15.66 -15.61
N TYR A 147 -17.21 -16.50 -14.71
CA TYR A 147 -16.01 -17.26 -14.99
C TYR A 147 -16.25 -18.19 -16.17
N GLN A 148 -15.34 -18.17 -17.14
CA GLN A 148 -15.31 -19.10 -18.25
C GLN A 148 -13.95 -19.76 -18.25
N ARG A 149 -13.91 -21.09 -18.17
CA ARG A 149 -12.63 -21.80 -18.16
C ARG A 149 -11.91 -21.56 -19.47
N VAL A 150 -10.69 -21.03 -19.38
CA VAL A 150 -9.76 -20.97 -20.49
C VAL A 150 -8.76 -22.09 -20.24
N GLU A 151 -8.64 -23.00 -21.20
CA GLU A 151 -7.61 -24.03 -21.11
C GLU A 151 -6.27 -23.33 -21.33
N PRO A 152 -5.40 -23.26 -20.31
CA PRO A 152 -4.15 -22.53 -20.45
C PRO A 152 -3.33 -23.17 -21.56
N GLU A 153 -2.70 -22.35 -22.39
CA GLU A 153 -1.69 -22.88 -23.32
C GLU A 153 -0.61 -23.60 -22.50
N PRO A 154 -0.03 -24.71 -23.01
CA PRO A 154 1.05 -25.39 -22.32
C PRO A 154 2.17 -24.39 -22.04
N GLU A 155 2.38 -24.08 -20.76
CA GLU A 155 3.46 -23.19 -20.34
C GLU A 155 4.81 -23.83 -20.69
N ASP A 156 5.78 -23.04 -21.14
CA ASP A 156 7.12 -23.54 -21.39
C ASP A 156 7.68 -24.14 -20.09
N GLN A 157 8.02 -25.43 -20.09
CA GLN A 157 8.57 -26.12 -18.94
C GLN A 157 9.76 -25.35 -18.33
N ARG A 158 10.53 -24.62 -19.14
CA ARG A 158 11.63 -23.78 -18.63
C ARG A 158 11.13 -22.65 -17.73
N VAL A 159 9.98 -22.06 -18.02
CA VAL A 159 9.33 -21.01 -17.21
C VAL A 159 8.81 -21.61 -15.91
N THR A 160 8.14 -22.76 -15.98
CA THR A 160 7.65 -23.47 -14.79
C THR A 160 8.81 -23.88 -13.87
N ASP A 161 9.84 -24.55 -14.39
CA ASP A 161 11.01 -24.96 -13.62
C ASP A 161 11.72 -23.75 -12.98
N ALA A 162 11.77 -22.61 -13.68
CA ALA A 162 12.39 -21.38 -13.20
C ALA A 162 11.60 -20.74 -12.04
N ARG A 163 10.26 -20.75 -12.10
CA ARG A 163 9.41 -20.33 -10.99
C ARG A 163 9.57 -21.23 -9.77
N GLU A 164 9.58 -22.55 -9.96
CA GLU A 164 9.82 -23.51 -8.86
C GLU A 164 11.18 -23.27 -8.18
N ARG A 165 12.23 -22.94 -8.94
CA ARG A 165 13.54 -22.55 -8.37
C ARG A 165 13.48 -21.26 -7.57
N LEU A 166 12.74 -20.25 -8.03
CA LEU A 166 12.53 -19.01 -7.28
C LEU A 166 11.78 -19.24 -5.97
N GLU A 167 10.70 -20.04 -6.01
CA GLU A 167 9.93 -20.40 -4.82
C GLU A 167 10.78 -21.18 -3.82
N ALA A 168 11.52 -22.20 -4.27
CA ALA A 168 12.42 -22.98 -3.42
C ALA A 168 13.52 -22.11 -2.78
N ALA A 169 14.04 -21.12 -3.50
CA ALA A 169 15.01 -20.16 -2.95
C ALA A 169 14.35 -19.22 -1.93
N GLY A 170 13.09 -18.84 -2.13
CA GLY A 170 12.30 -18.08 -1.16
C GLY A 170 12.09 -18.87 0.14
N ASP A 171 11.69 -20.12 0.04
CA ASP A 171 11.52 -21.03 1.19
C ASP A 171 12.84 -21.22 1.94
N ALA A 172 13.95 -21.41 1.22
CA ALA A 172 15.27 -21.51 1.83
C ALA A 172 15.68 -20.25 2.62
N LEU A 173 15.24 -19.05 2.21
CA LEU A 173 15.47 -17.82 2.96
C LEU A 173 14.60 -17.75 4.22
N VAL A 174 13.36 -18.23 4.17
CA VAL A 174 12.44 -18.27 5.32
C VAL A 174 12.96 -19.23 6.38
N ASP A 175 13.46 -20.39 5.96
CA ASP A 175 13.95 -21.45 6.84
C ASP A 175 15.38 -21.21 7.36
N ALA A 176 16.10 -20.23 6.79
CA ALA A 176 17.45 -19.90 7.22
C ALA A 176 17.46 -19.21 8.60
N ASP A 177 18.47 -19.54 9.41
CA ASP A 177 18.73 -18.90 10.72
C ASP A 177 19.42 -17.53 10.54
N LEU A 178 18.73 -16.64 9.83
CA LEU A 178 19.16 -15.27 9.58
C LEU A 178 18.78 -14.37 10.75
N ARG A 179 19.71 -13.50 11.15
CA ARG A 179 19.49 -12.47 12.17
C ARG A 179 20.08 -11.14 11.75
N VAL A 180 19.46 -10.06 12.21
CA VAL A 180 20.01 -8.70 12.10
C VAL A 180 20.86 -8.40 13.32
N VAL A 181 22.10 -7.98 13.12
CA VAL A 181 22.99 -7.51 14.18
C VAL A 181 23.28 -6.03 13.97
N CYS A 182 22.96 -5.21 14.97
CA CYS A 182 23.22 -3.78 14.97
C CYS A 182 24.37 -3.45 15.94
N VAL A 183 25.39 -2.76 15.47
CA VAL A 183 26.54 -2.32 16.28
C VAL A 183 26.70 -0.81 16.19
N PRO A 184 26.89 -0.10 17.32
CA PRO A 184 27.17 1.33 17.30
C PRO A 184 28.50 1.61 16.61
N GLY A 185 28.52 2.64 15.75
CA GLY A 185 29.75 3.25 15.24
C GLY A 185 29.82 4.72 15.65
N ASP A 186 30.85 5.44 15.18
CA ASP A 186 31.09 6.84 15.59
C ASP A 186 29.93 7.77 15.22
N ASP A 187 29.53 7.79 13.94
CA ASP A 187 28.42 8.63 13.44
C ASP A 187 27.20 7.82 12.99
N LEU A 188 27.44 6.61 12.47
CA LEU A 188 26.42 5.71 11.92
C LEU A 188 26.54 4.34 12.53
N TRP A 189 25.39 3.69 12.69
CA TRP A 189 25.30 2.30 13.12
C TRP A 189 25.60 1.37 11.96
N THR A 190 26.20 0.23 12.29
CA THR A 190 26.39 -0.84 11.31
C THR A 190 25.30 -1.88 11.53
N LEU A 191 24.49 -2.12 10.49
CA LEU A 191 23.53 -3.21 10.42
C LEU A 191 24.14 -4.31 9.57
N THR A 192 24.26 -5.52 10.11
CA THR A 192 24.64 -6.72 9.35
C THR A 192 23.52 -7.76 9.38
N ILE A 193 23.47 -8.59 8.34
CA ILE A 193 22.73 -9.84 8.38
C ILE A 193 23.74 -10.95 8.62
N ASP A 194 23.59 -11.62 9.77
CA ASP A 194 24.36 -12.79 10.12
C ASP A 194 23.50 -14.04 9.94
N GLY A 195 24.14 -15.16 9.62
CA GLY A 195 23.47 -16.44 9.41
C GLY A 195 23.96 -17.13 8.14
N GLY A 196 23.64 -18.40 8.01
CA GLY A 196 23.95 -19.17 6.81
C GLY A 196 22.68 -19.39 6.00
N VAL A 197 22.68 -18.94 4.75
CA VAL A 197 21.72 -19.42 3.75
C VAL A 197 22.47 -20.41 2.87
N ALA A 198 21.83 -21.53 2.54
CA ALA A 198 22.35 -22.38 1.48
C ALA A 198 22.48 -21.53 0.20
N PRO A 199 23.58 -21.63 -0.55
CA PRO A 199 23.67 -20.92 -1.82
C PRO A 199 22.46 -21.33 -2.68
N PRO A 200 21.77 -20.36 -3.29
CA PRO A 200 20.65 -20.68 -4.17
C PRO A 200 21.17 -21.45 -5.40
N ALA A 201 20.26 -22.00 -6.21
CA ALA A 201 20.64 -22.60 -7.49
C ALA A 201 21.47 -21.60 -8.33
N ASP A 202 22.40 -22.10 -9.16
CA ASP A 202 23.42 -21.27 -9.82
C ASP A 202 22.87 -20.12 -10.66
N ASP A 203 21.62 -20.20 -11.12
CA ASP A 203 20.94 -19.19 -11.95
C ASP A 203 20.05 -18.22 -11.15
N VAL A 204 19.87 -18.43 -9.85
CA VAL A 204 19.02 -17.59 -9.00
C VAL A 204 19.85 -16.48 -8.34
N GLU A 205 19.58 -15.24 -8.74
CA GLU A 205 20.15 -14.05 -8.15
C GLU A 205 19.31 -13.60 -6.95
N VAL A 206 19.92 -13.52 -5.77
CA VAL A 206 19.28 -13.01 -4.55
C VAL A 206 19.95 -11.71 -4.12
N ALA A 207 19.16 -10.66 -3.94
CA ALA A 207 19.59 -9.38 -3.39
C ALA A 207 18.78 -9.04 -2.14
N ALA A 208 19.42 -8.42 -1.14
CA ALA A 208 18.80 -8.07 0.12
C ALA A 208 19.07 -6.60 0.49
N TRP A 209 18.12 -5.96 1.17
CA TRP A 209 18.29 -4.62 1.74
C TRP A 209 17.34 -4.38 2.92
N PRO A 210 17.68 -3.51 3.88
CA PRO A 210 16.74 -3.06 4.90
C PRO A 210 15.58 -2.28 4.26
N VAL A 211 14.32 -2.57 4.63
CA VAL A 211 13.13 -1.87 4.04
C VAL A 211 13.09 -0.36 4.29
N SER A 212 13.93 0.12 5.22
CA SER A 212 14.08 1.53 5.54
C SER A 212 14.93 2.29 4.51
N VAL A 213 15.58 1.61 3.57
CA VAL A 213 16.34 2.20 2.45
C VAL A 213 15.77 1.70 1.11
N GLY A 214 16.15 2.36 0.03
CA GLY A 214 15.74 1.96 -1.32
C GLY A 214 16.47 0.72 -1.82
N GLU A 215 15.88 0.08 -2.84
CA GLU A 215 16.44 -1.10 -3.52
C GLU A 215 17.78 -0.80 -4.22
N ASP A 216 18.09 0.48 -4.48
CA ASP A 216 19.40 0.94 -4.96
C ASP A 216 20.56 0.59 -3.99
N GLN A 217 20.26 0.33 -2.72
CA GLN A 217 21.23 -0.11 -1.71
C GLN A 217 21.24 -1.63 -1.49
N ALA A 218 20.62 -2.39 -2.39
CA ALA A 218 20.62 -3.84 -2.31
C ALA A 218 22.01 -4.44 -2.48
N LEU A 219 22.33 -5.40 -1.61
CA LEU A 219 23.56 -6.18 -1.66
C LEU A 219 23.23 -7.61 -2.06
N ARG A 220 24.11 -8.24 -2.85
CA ARG A 220 23.90 -9.62 -3.31
C ARG A 220 24.18 -10.60 -2.18
N LEU A 221 23.35 -11.64 -2.09
CA LEU A 221 23.60 -12.75 -1.20
C LEU A 221 24.89 -13.46 -1.63
N GLY A 222 25.80 -13.68 -0.68
CA GLY A 222 27.17 -14.15 -0.94
C GLY A 222 28.23 -13.06 -0.74
N GLU A 223 27.84 -11.78 -0.76
CA GLU A 223 28.65 -10.68 -0.27
C GLU A 223 28.36 -10.41 1.22
N PRO A 224 29.27 -9.73 1.96
CA PRO A 224 28.97 -9.27 3.31
C PRO A 224 27.79 -8.29 3.31
N LEU A 225 26.63 -8.74 3.76
CA LEU A 225 25.41 -7.93 3.89
C LEU A 225 25.55 -6.95 5.05
N ARG A 226 26.07 -5.74 4.74
CA ARG A 226 26.42 -4.71 5.72
C ARG A 226 26.02 -3.32 5.23
N TRP A 227 25.26 -2.60 6.05
CA TRP A 227 24.87 -1.21 5.81
C TRP A 227 25.30 -0.30 6.95
N ARG A 228 25.74 0.92 6.62
CA ARG A 228 25.98 1.99 7.61
C ARG A 228 24.80 2.95 7.58
N LEU A 229 24.03 3.00 8.66
CA LEU A 229 22.73 3.66 8.71
C LEU A 229 22.58 4.51 9.98
N PRO A 230 21.84 5.63 9.93
CA PRO A 230 21.44 6.33 11.14
C PRO A 230 20.47 5.47 11.95
N VAL A 231 20.37 5.72 13.26
CA VAL A 231 19.51 4.95 14.19
C VAL A 231 18.07 4.83 13.66
N ALA A 232 17.53 5.92 13.11
CA ALA A 232 16.17 5.97 12.57
C ALA A 232 15.93 5.01 11.40
N ARG A 233 16.98 4.64 10.66
CA ARG A 233 16.91 3.74 9.50
C ARG A 233 17.27 2.30 9.87
N LEU A 234 17.64 1.99 11.12
CA LEU A 234 17.77 0.58 11.53
C LEU A 234 16.40 -0.10 11.49
N THR A 235 16.36 -1.37 11.10
CA THR A 235 15.11 -2.15 11.02
C THR A 235 15.41 -3.64 11.08
N ALA A 236 14.46 -4.41 11.61
CA ALA A 236 14.50 -5.88 11.57
C ALA A 236 13.87 -6.45 10.29
N PHE A 237 13.23 -5.59 9.50
CA PHE A 237 12.57 -5.95 8.25
C PHE A 237 13.56 -5.82 7.11
N ILE A 238 13.89 -6.94 6.49
CA ILE A 238 14.80 -7.03 5.34
C ILE A 238 13.98 -7.46 4.14
N ALA A 239 14.05 -6.67 3.07
CA ALA A 239 13.52 -7.02 1.77
C ALA A 239 14.52 -7.89 1.01
N PHE A 240 13.99 -8.84 0.26
CA PHE A 240 14.71 -9.70 -0.65
C PHE A 240 14.07 -9.63 -2.04
N ARG A 241 14.92 -9.60 -3.08
CA ARG A 241 14.54 -9.81 -4.47
C ARG A 241 15.23 -11.07 -4.97
N LEU A 242 14.44 -11.98 -5.52
CA LEU A 242 14.91 -13.21 -6.14
C LEU A 242 14.59 -13.12 -7.63
N ARG A 243 15.59 -13.37 -8.46
CA ARG A 243 15.49 -13.25 -9.91
C ARG A 243 16.16 -14.43 -10.60
N VAL A 244 15.56 -14.89 -11.69
CA VAL A 244 16.17 -15.80 -12.66
C VAL A 244 16.19 -15.12 -14.02
N PRO A 245 17.28 -15.23 -14.80
CA PRO A 245 17.40 -14.59 -16.11
C PRO A 245 16.66 -15.39 -17.20
N VAL A 246 15.37 -15.70 -16.97
CA VAL A 246 14.49 -16.43 -17.90
C VAL A 246 13.35 -15.50 -18.34
N PRO A 247 13.20 -15.22 -19.65
CA PRO A 247 12.09 -14.40 -20.15
C PRO A 247 10.72 -14.99 -19.76
N GLY A 248 9.78 -14.14 -19.35
CA GLY A 248 8.44 -14.55 -18.92
C GLY A 248 8.34 -15.00 -17.45
N VAL A 249 9.44 -14.88 -16.67
CA VAL A 249 9.44 -15.13 -15.23
C VAL A 249 9.66 -13.82 -14.48
N ASP A 250 8.70 -13.44 -13.66
CA ASP A 250 8.78 -12.26 -12.81
C ASP A 250 9.66 -12.48 -11.57
N ASP A 251 10.27 -11.41 -11.08
CA ASP A 251 11.02 -11.41 -9.83
C ASP A 251 10.10 -11.66 -8.62
N ILE A 252 10.51 -12.52 -7.70
CA ILE A 252 9.86 -12.62 -6.38
C ILE A 252 10.44 -11.54 -5.48
N ARG A 253 9.55 -10.70 -4.92
CA ARG A 253 9.88 -9.74 -3.86
C ARG A 253 9.21 -10.16 -2.56
N MET A 254 10.00 -10.26 -1.51
CA MET A 254 9.52 -10.63 -0.18
C MET A 254 10.19 -9.82 0.90
N THR A 255 9.58 -9.77 2.09
CA THR A 255 10.14 -9.10 3.26
C THR A 255 10.08 -10.03 4.44
N LEU A 256 11.21 -10.23 5.10
CA LEU A 256 11.32 -11.02 6.33
C LEU A 256 11.58 -10.11 7.51
N ARG A 257 10.86 -10.36 8.61
CA ARG A 257 11.21 -9.80 9.92
C ARG A 257 12.17 -10.75 10.61
N LEU A 258 13.44 -10.45 10.54
CA LEU A 258 14.49 -11.26 11.17
C LEU A 258 14.56 -10.98 12.68
N PRO A 259 14.95 -11.97 13.50
CA PRO A 259 15.43 -11.73 14.86
C PRO A 259 16.50 -10.63 14.85
N ALA A 260 16.43 -9.71 15.82
CA ALA A 260 17.32 -8.55 15.87
C ALA A 260 18.08 -8.48 17.19
N GLU A 261 19.40 -8.28 17.10
CA GLU A 261 20.33 -8.12 18.20
C GLU A 261 21.00 -6.74 18.15
N GLY A 262 21.26 -6.15 19.32
CA GLY A 262 21.96 -4.86 19.41
C GLY A 262 21.16 -3.64 18.91
N MET A 263 19.86 -3.80 18.60
CA MET A 263 19.03 -2.69 18.16
C MET A 263 18.83 -1.65 19.28
N PRO A 264 19.04 -0.34 19.03
CA PRO A 264 18.88 0.70 20.04
C PRO A 264 17.46 0.74 20.63
N ALA A 265 17.35 0.71 21.96
CA ALA A 265 16.06 0.77 22.64
C ALA A 265 15.32 2.10 22.43
N ASP A 266 16.06 3.19 22.23
CA ASP A 266 15.54 4.53 21.97
C ASP A 266 15.32 4.83 20.48
N ARG A 267 15.47 3.83 19.59
CA ARG A 267 15.30 3.99 18.13
C ARG A 267 14.00 4.70 17.76
N MET A 268 12.88 4.35 18.40
CA MET A 268 11.58 4.96 18.09
C MET A 268 11.61 6.48 18.30
N HIS A 269 12.31 6.96 19.33
CA HIS A 269 12.46 8.39 19.54
C HIS A 269 13.28 9.05 18.43
N HIS A 270 14.34 8.39 17.93
CA HIS A 270 15.11 8.87 16.77
C HIS A 270 14.29 8.90 15.49
N VAL A 271 13.46 7.88 15.24
CA VAL A 271 12.53 7.86 14.09
C VAL A 271 11.56 9.02 14.17
N LEU A 272 10.91 9.21 15.32
CA LEU A 272 9.93 10.29 15.50
C LEU A 272 10.56 11.67 15.37
N ARG A 273 11.77 11.88 15.91
CA ARG A 273 12.50 13.16 15.74
C ARG A 273 12.91 13.42 14.29
N GLY A 274 13.35 12.40 13.56
CA GLY A 274 13.71 12.54 12.14
C GLY A 274 12.50 12.82 11.25
N LEU A 275 11.35 12.20 11.54
CA LEU A 275 10.10 12.44 10.80
C LEU A 275 9.48 13.80 11.14
N LEU A 276 9.61 14.23 12.39
CA LEU A 276 8.99 15.45 12.92
C LEU A 276 10.07 16.51 13.20
N ASP A 277 11.01 16.70 12.30
CA ASP A 277 12.15 17.62 12.48
C ASP A 277 11.77 19.11 12.44
N SER A 278 10.50 19.44 12.15
CA SER A 278 9.99 20.81 12.09
C SER A 278 8.57 20.93 12.69
N PRO A 279 8.20 22.13 13.20
CA PRO A 279 6.83 22.41 13.65
C PRO A 279 5.76 22.13 12.58
N GLU A 280 6.06 22.39 11.31
CA GLU A 280 5.15 22.17 10.19
C GLU A 280 4.88 20.68 9.97
N LYS A 281 5.93 19.84 10.01
CA LYS A 281 5.77 18.37 9.91
C LYS A 281 4.99 17.83 11.11
N PHE A 282 5.23 18.36 12.31
CA PHE A 282 4.45 18.02 13.50
C PHE A 282 2.96 18.35 13.34
N LEU A 283 2.62 19.56 12.88
CA LEU A 283 1.22 19.95 12.66
C LEU A 283 0.55 19.13 11.56
N ARG A 284 1.28 18.76 10.50
CA ARG A 284 0.77 17.90 9.43
C ARG A 284 0.48 16.49 9.92
N PHE A 285 1.39 15.92 10.70
CA PHE A 285 1.21 14.63 11.37
C PHE A 285 -0.01 14.67 12.31
N LEU A 286 -0.14 15.74 13.10
CA LEU A 286 -1.28 15.93 14.01
C LEU A 286 -2.61 15.98 13.24
N ARG A 287 -2.68 16.76 12.15
CA ARG A 287 -3.86 16.83 11.29
C ARG A 287 -4.24 15.46 10.72
N ALA A 288 -3.27 14.70 10.21
CA ALA A 288 -3.53 13.36 9.68
C ALA A 288 -4.09 12.42 10.75
N LEU A 289 -3.53 12.46 11.96
CA LEU A 289 -4.02 11.61 13.05
C LEU A 289 -5.45 11.97 13.51
N LEU A 290 -5.82 13.25 13.42
CA LEU A 290 -7.17 13.74 13.73
C LEU A 290 -8.16 13.43 12.59
N GLY A 291 -7.75 13.66 11.33
CA GLY A 291 -8.54 13.43 10.11
C GLY A 291 -8.76 11.97 9.74
N GLY A 292 -7.97 11.05 10.32
CA GLY A 292 -8.11 9.60 10.13
C GLY A 292 -6.86 8.97 9.52
N ILE A 293 -6.62 7.69 9.85
CA ILE A 293 -5.39 6.93 9.52
C ILE A 293 -5.12 6.90 8.00
N GLU A 294 -6.16 7.00 7.18
CA GLU A 294 -6.09 7.03 5.70
C GLU A 294 -5.28 8.22 5.16
N GLN A 295 -5.12 9.31 5.92
CA GLN A 295 -4.38 10.50 5.50
C GLN A 295 -2.91 10.50 5.96
N LEU A 296 -2.49 9.52 6.76
CA LEU A 296 -1.12 9.45 7.32
C LEU A 296 -0.02 9.25 6.25
N PRO A 297 -0.18 8.40 5.22
CA PRO A 297 0.87 8.21 4.20
C PRO A 297 1.20 9.51 3.46
N ALA A 298 0.18 10.22 2.97
CA ALA A 298 0.34 11.48 2.25
C ALA A 298 0.92 12.61 3.11
N ALA A 299 0.70 12.58 4.44
CA ALA A 299 1.28 13.56 5.35
C ALA A 299 2.77 13.33 5.65
N LEU A 300 3.27 12.09 5.49
CA LEU A 300 4.63 11.71 5.83
C LEU A 300 5.59 11.69 4.62
N THR A 301 5.05 11.74 3.39
CA THR A 301 5.83 11.85 2.15
C THR A 301 6.10 13.30 1.80
N ASP A 302 7.37 13.65 1.59
CA ASP A 302 7.81 14.96 1.10
C ASP A 302 7.90 14.93 -0.44
N GLU A 303 6.76 14.76 -1.13
CA GLU A 303 6.70 14.96 -2.58
C GLU A 303 6.61 16.46 -2.86
N GLY A 304 7.77 17.11 -2.85
CA GLY A 304 7.93 18.49 -3.28
C GLY A 304 8.43 18.57 -4.72
N GLN A 305 7.81 19.47 -5.49
CA GLN A 305 8.21 20.03 -6.80
C GLN A 305 7.63 19.37 -8.06
N GLY A 306 6.35 19.64 -8.31
CA GLY A 306 5.81 19.84 -9.67
C GLY A 306 5.27 21.27 -9.77
N ASP A 307 5.83 22.08 -10.67
CA ASP A 307 5.33 23.43 -10.98
C ASP A 307 4.02 23.31 -11.76
N GLY A 308 2.93 23.28 -11.00
CA GLY A 308 1.59 23.00 -11.48
C GLY A 308 0.63 23.19 -10.32
N ALA A 309 0.46 24.44 -9.92
CA ALA A 309 -0.44 24.85 -8.86
C ALA A 309 -1.90 24.53 -9.24
N ALA A 310 -2.32 23.28 -9.02
CA ALA A 310 -3.72 22.97 -8.77
C ALA A 310 -4.04 23.51 -7.36
N PRO A 311 -5.03 24.41 -7.22
CA PRO A 311 -5.30 25.04 -5.94
C PRO A 311 -5.85 23.99 -4.97
N TRP A 312 -4.98 23.51 -4.07
CA TRP A 312 -5.36 22.91 -2.80
C TRP A 312 -5.98 24.01 -1.93
N GLY A 313 -7.19 24.41 -2.30
CA GLY A 313 -8.06 25.25 -1.51
C GLY A 313 -8.66 24.45 -0.36
N PHE A 314 -7.84 24.10 0.63
CA PHE A 314 -8.28 23.96 2.02
C PHE A 314 -7.37 24.86 2.83
N GLY A 315 -7.96 25.95 3.31
CA GLY A 315 -7.28 27.19 3.65
C GLY A 315 -6.14 27.08 4.67
N LEU A 316 -5.46 28.21 4.80
CA LEU A 316 -4.54 28.61 5.87
C LEU A 316 -5.17 28.31 7.27
N GLY A 317 -5.17 27.05 7.69
CA GLY A 317 -6.12 26.53 8.68
C GLY A 317 -5.54 26.32 10.07
N GLY A 318 -5.17 27.40 10.76
CA GLY A 318 -5.05 27.34 12.22
C GLY A 318 -6.40 27.05 12.89
N GLU A 319 -7.49 27.52 12.26
CA GLU A 319 -8.87 27.42 12.77
C GLU A 319 -9.47 26.02 12.61
N THR A 320 -9.13 25.29 11.54
CA THR A 320 -9.64 23.91 11.31
C THR A 320 -8.98 22.90 12.23
N LEU A 321 -7.69 23.05 12.52
CA LEU A 321 -6.97 22.16 13.43
C LEU A 321 -7.50 22.29 14.86
N LEU A 322 -7.79 23.52 15.32
CA LEU A 322 -8.35 23.72 16.66
C LEU A 322 -9.76 23.09 16.76
N ASP A 323 -10.61 23.27 15.75
CA ASP A 323 -11.94 22.63 15.73
C ASP A 323 -11.82 21.09 15.71
N ASP A 324 -10.93 20.53 14.90
CA ASP A 324 -10.69 19.09 14.85
C ASP A 324 -10.16 18.54 16.18
N LEU A 325 -9.27 19.28 16.83
CA LEU A 325 -8.75 18.96 18.16
C LEU A 325 -9.87 18.97 19.21
N VAL A 326 -10.65 20.05 19.28
CA VAL A 326 -11.74 20.20 20.25
C VAL A 326 -12.84 19.16 20.01
N ARG A 327 -13.21 18.94 18.74
CA ARG A 327 -14.19 17.92 18.32
C ARG A 327 -13.73 16.52 18.68
N THR A 328 -12.46 16.19 18.42
CA THR A 328 -11.88 14.88 18.77
C THR A 328 -11.80 14.72 20.27
N ALA A 329 -11.39 15.75 21.00
CA ALA A 329 -11.33 15.73 22.46
C ALA A 329 -12.72 15.50 23.08
N SER A 330 -13.77 16.16 22.54
CA SER A 330 -15.15 16.00 23.01
C SER A 330 -15.76 14.64 22.66
N ARG A 331 -15.59 14.15 21.42
CA ARG A 331 -16.29 12.96 20.93
C ARG A 331 -15.51 11.65 21.08
N ALA A 332 -14.18 11.72 21.10
CA ALA A 332 -13.28 10.57 21.10
C ALA A 332 -11.96 10.88 21.82
N PRO A 333 -11.98 11.25 23.12
CA PRO A 333 -10.79 11.70 23.86
C PRO A 333 -9.66 10.66 23.89
N ASP A 334 -10.00 9.37 23.83
CA ASP A 334 -9.00 8.29 23.76
C ASP A 334 -8.09 8.38 22.53
N ARG A 335 -8.56 8.97 21.42
CA ARG A 335 -7.76 9.19 20.21
C ARG A 335 -6.63 10.20 20.41
N LEU A 336 -6.69 11.04 21.45
CA LEU A 336 -5.65 12.03 21.75
C LEU A 336 -4.55 11.50 22.67
N LYS A 337 -4.76 10.34 23.34
CA LYS A 337 -3.76 9.72 24.21
C LYS A 337 -2.41 9.45 23.51
N PRO A 338 -2.37 8.95 22.25
CA PRO A 338 -1.11 8.78 21.53
C PRO A 338 -0.40 10.11 21.24
N VAL A 339 -1.13 11.18 20.90
CA VAL A 339 -0.57 12.52 20.64
C VAL A 339 0.08 13.08 21.89
N ARG A 340 -0.59 12.94 23.03
CA ARG A 340 -0.06 13.40 24.32
C ARG A 340 1.28 12.75 24.63
N ARG A 341 1.37 11.43 24.50
CA ARG A 341 2.63 10.69 24.71
C ARG A 341 3.72 11.18 23.77
N LEU A 342 3.39 11.43 22.51
CA LEU A 342 4.33 11.97 21.53
C LEU A 342 4.85 13.37 21.89
N ILE A 343 3.96 14.29 22.30
CA ILE A 343 4.35 15.63 22.77
C ILE A 343 5.29 15.52 23.98
N ASP A 344 4.92 14.70 24.96
CA ASP A 344 5.73 14.45 26.15
C ASP A 344 7.10 13.88 25.79
N ASP A 345 7.18 12.95 24.83
CA ASP A 345 8.42 12.34 24.38
C ASP A 345 9.32 13.30 23.61
N LEU A 346 8.77 14.13 22.71
CA LEU A 346 9.54 15.14 21.97
C LEU A 346 10.16 16.17 22.92
N ARG A 347 9.39 16.69 23.89
CA ARG A 347 9.84 17.75 24.79
C ARG A 347 10.86 17.32 25.85
N LYS A 348 11.21 16.03 25.94
CA LYS A 348 12.33 15.51 26.76
C LYS A 348 13.70 16.01 26.29
N THR A 349 13.79 16.52 25.05
CA THR A 349 15.04 17.01 24.45
C THR A 349 14.93 18.48 24.05
N GLU A 350 16.05 19.20 24.03
CA GLU A 350 16.07 20.61 23.60
C GLU A 350 15.68 20.77 22.12
N GLU A 351 16.07 19.81 21.28
CA GLU A 351 15.67 19.77 19.87
C GLU A 351 14.16 19.59 19.70
N GLY A 352 13.55 18.68 20.46
CA GLY A 352 12.10 18.47 20.41
C GLY A 352 11.26 19.63 20.97
N ARG A 353 11.84 20.51 21.81
CA ARG A 353 11.19 21.77 22.20
C ARG A 353 11.12 22.80 21.06
N ARG A 354 12.01 22.69 20.06
CA ARG A 354 11.90 23.49 18.83
C ARG A 354 10.78 22.98 17.93
N ILE A 355 10.54 21.67 17.93
CA ILE A 355 9.48 21.00 17.16
C ILE A 355 8.10 21.28 17.76
N VAL A 356 7.97 21.27 19.09
CA VAL A 356 6.74 21.61 19.82
C VAL A 356 6.98 22.86 20.67
N PRO A 357 6.76 24.07 20.11
CA PRO A 357 6.93 25.33 20.83
C PRO A 357 6.00 25.44 22.03
N ASP A 358 6.39 26.25 23.01
CA ASP A 358 5.62 26.46 24.25
C ASP A 358 4.21 27.01 23.98
N ASP A 359 4.03 27.84 22.96
CA ASP A 359 2.73 28.38 22.55
C ASP A 359 1.78 27.28 22.06
N LEU A 360 2.30 26.31 21.28
CA LEU A 360 1.51 25.18 20.80
C LEU A 360 1.10 24.26 21.95
N LEU A 361 2.01 24.04 22.89
CA LEU A 361 1.71 23.29 24.11
C LEU A 361 0.66 24.02 24.98
N ALA A 362 0.71 25.34 25.06
CA ALA A 362 -0.26 26.12 25.82
C ALA A 362 -1.68 25.92 25.27
N VAL A 363 -1.83 25.94 23.94
CA VAL A 363 -3.10 25.63 23.26
C VAL A 363 -3.54 24.19 23.54
N TRP A 364 -2.64 23.23 23.38
CA TRP A 364 -2.92 21.81 23.65
C TRP A 364 -3.42 21.59 25.09
N THR A 365 -2.72 22.15 26.06
CA THR A 365 -3.03 22.05 27.49
C THR A 365 -4.38 22.69 27.81
N ALA A 366 -4.71 23.82 27.18
CA ALA A 366 -5.99 24.48 27.35
C ALA A 366 -7.15 23.61 26.82
N VAL A 367 -6.98 22.97 25.66
CA VAL A 367 -7.99 22.05 25.10
C VAL A 367 -8.19 20.83 25.99
N GLU A 368 -7.11 20.20 26.49
CA GLU A 368 -7.21 19.07 27.42
C GLU A 368 -7.92 19.46 28.73
N ALA A 369 -7.58 20.62 29.29
CA ALA A 369 -8.19 21.10 30.53
C ALA A 369 -9.68 21.41 30.37
N ALA A 370 -10.11 21.90 29.20
CA ALA A 370 -11.51 22.14 28.91
C ALA A 370 -12.31 20.81 28.82
N VAL A 371 -11.73 19.79 28.20
CA VAL A 371 -12.40 18.49 27.96
C VAL A 371 -12.43 17.61 29.22
N THR A 372 -11.41 17.72 30.08
CA THR A 372 -11.39 16.99 31.36
C THR A 372 -12.27 17.62 32.45
N ARG A 373 -12.72 18.87 32.26
CA ARG A 373 -13.54 19.62 33.22
C ARG A 373 -15.05 19.44 33.06
N GLU A 374 -15.55 18.63 32.13
CA GLU A 374 -16.96 18.23 32.08
C GLU A 374 -17.21 16.98 32.94
N PRO A 375 -17.77 17.09 34.16
CA PRO A 375 -18.51 15.98 34.74
C PRO A 375 -19.80 15.81 33.93
N ARG A 376 -20.03 14.60 33.42
CA ARG A 376 -21.31 14.20 32.82
C ARG A 376 -22.44 14.51 33.82
N SER A 377 -23.31 15.45 33.48
CA SER A 377 -24.64 15.63 34.10
C SER A 377 -25.68 14.89 33.29
#